data_AF-A0A5E9A9E7-F1
#
_entry.id   AF-A0A5E9A9E7-F1
#
_cell.length_a   1.000
_cell.length_b   1.000
_cell.length_c   1.000
_cell.angle_alpha   90.00
_cell.angle_beta   90.00
_cell.angle_gamma   90.00
#
_symmetry.space_group_name_H-M   'P 1'
#
loop_
_entity.id
_entity.type
_entity.pdbx_description
1 polymer ?
#
loop_
_entity_poly.entity_id
_entity_poly.type
_entity_poly.pdbx_seq_one_letter_code
_entity_poly.pdbx_strand_id
1 'polypeptide(L)'
;MTGWSRRRLLGAALVAATAPLAVPPLVSKARAAGEWPFRRGVNAWPWFALTREFPAPRTDYDWPPFQSQRPVPAPADLARLRASGLDFIRLPVDPGPFLAADAGRRGDLMAMLGAAVEAALAA
;
A
#
# COMPACT_ATOMS: atom_id res chain seq x y z
N MET A 1 4.26 62.33 9.50
CA MET A 1 4.70 60.92 9.59
C MET A 1 3.67 60.15 10.40
N THR A 2 2.69 59.54 9.73
CA THR A 2 1.54 58.88 10.38
C THR A 2 1.96 57.54 10.95
N GLY A 3 2.04 57.45 12.28
CA GLY A 3 2.37 56.21 13.00
C GLY A 3 1.25 55.19 12.90
N TRP A 4 1.45 54.14 12.11
CA TRP A 4 0.49 53.05 12.00
C TRP A 4 0.60 52.14 13.23
N SER A 5 -0.44 52.12 14.06
CA SER A 5 -0.52 51.24 15.22
C SER A 5 -0.50 49.77 14.80
N ARG A 6 0.44 48.99 15.36
CA ARG A 6 0.60 47.53 15.13
C ARG A 6 -0.69 46.74 15.34
N ARG A 7 -1.63 47.25 16.13
CA ARG A 7 -2.95 46.64 16.37
C ARG A 7 -3.86 46.67 15.14
N ARG A 8 -3.70 47.64 14.22
CA ARG A 8 -4.48 47.73 12.98
C ARG A 8 -4.00 46.74 11.92
N LEU A 9 -2.72 46.37 11.93
CA LEU A 9 -2.16 45.38 11.00
C LEU A 9 -2.63 43.94 11.32
N LEU A 10 -2.79 43.61 12.60
CA LEU A 10 -3.28 42.28 13.02
C LEU A 10 -4.79 42.09 12.73
N GLY A 11 -5.59 43.17 12.79
CA GLY A 11 -7.01 43.11 12.45
C GLY A 11 -7.26 42.85 10.96
N ALA A 12 -6.43 43.42 10.07
CA ALA A 12 -6.55 43.20 8.63
C ALA A 12 -6.15 41.76 8.21
N ALA A 13 -5.17 41.16 8.90
CA ALA A 13 -4.75 39.78 8.64
C ALA A 13 -5.81 38.74 9.03
N LEU A 14 -6.66 39.04 10.03
CA LEU A 14 -7.71 38.11 10.48
C LEU A 14 -8.93 38.09 9.55
N VAL A 15 -9.23 39.21 8.89
CA VAL A 15 -10.39 39.29 7.96
C VAL A 15 -10.11 38.57 6.64
N ALA A 16 -8.86 38.62 6.14
CA ALA A 16 -8.48 37.92 4.91
C ALA A 16 -8.52 36.38 5.02
N ALA A 17 -8.51 35.82 6.24
CA ALA A 17 -8.54 34.37 6.47
C ALA A 17 -9.96 33.77 6.50
N THR A 18 -11.01 34.59 6.38
CA THR A 18 -12.42 34.14 6.49
C THR A 18 -13.17 34.11 5.18
N ALA A 19 -12.53 34.41 4.04
CA ALA A 19 -13.15 34.18 2.74
C ALA A 19 -13.32 32.67 2.55
N PRO A 20 -14.56 32.15 2.52
CA PRO A 20 -14.77 30.75 2.21
C PRO A 20 -14.37 30.56 0.75
N LEU A 21 -13.24 29.90 0.52
CA LEU A 21 -12.95 29.26 -0.76
C LEU A 21 -13.96 28.12 -0.91
N ALA A 22 -15.21 28.47 -1.23
CA ALA A 22 -16.25 27.54 -1.62
C ALA A 22 -15.94 27.04 -3.03
N VAL A 23 -14.82 26.33 -3.17
CA VAL A 23 -14.57 25.49 -4.33
C VAL A 23 -15.35 24.21 -4.05
N PRO A 24 -16.47 23.94 -4.74
CA PRO A 24 -17.13 22.66 -4.58
C PRO A 24 -16.12 21.57 -4.93
N PRO A 25 -16.00 20.51 -4.11
CA PRO A 25 -15.12 19.41 -4.46
C PRO A 25 -15.57 18.89 -5.83
N LEU A 26 -14.66 18.86 -6.80
CA LEU A 26 -14.90 18.25 -8.09
C LEU A 26 -14.94 16.73 -7.85
N VAL A 27 -16.07 16.23 -7.36
CA VAL A 27 -16.30 14.80 -7.16
C VAL A 27 -16.53 14.20 -8.53
N SER A 28 -15.43 13.88 -9.22
CA SER A 28 -15.49 13.00 -10.37
C SER A 28 -15.90 11.63 -9.85
N LYS A 29 -17.15 11.25 -10.09
CA LYS A 29 -17.56 9.85 -9.98
C LYS A 29 -16.85 9.11 -11.10
N ALA A 30 -15.63 8.67 -10.84
CA ALA A 30 -14.95 7.70 -11.69
C ALA A 30 -15.85 6.46 -11.75
N ARG A 31 -16.60 6.32 -12.83
CA ARG A 31 -17.20 5.04 -13.18
C ARG A 31 -16.07 4.20 -13.73
N ALA A 32 -15.74 3.12 -13.04
CA ALA A 32 -14.93 2.07 -13.66
C ALA A 32 -15.63 1.68 -14.96
N ALA A 33 -14.97 1.89 -16.09
CA ALA A 33 -15.50 1.54 -17.39
C ALA A 33 -15.34 0.02 -17.57
N GLY A 34 -16.44 -0.68 -17.85
CA GLY A 34 -16.46 -2.12 -18.08
C GLY A 34 -16.95 -2.95 -16.89
N GLU A 35 -17.30 -4.20 -17.18
CA GLU A 35 -17.66 -5.19 -16.17
C GLU A 35 -16.38 -5.67 -15.47
N TRP A 36 -16.41 -5.77 -14.14
CA TRP A 36 -15.24 -6.21 -13.37
C TRP A 36 -14.95 -7.69 -13.68
N PRO A 37 -13.78 -8.03 -14.25
CA PRO A 37 -13.54 -9.35 -14.82
C PRO A 37 -13.33 -10.45 -13.77
N PHE A 38 -13.07 -10.07 -12.51
CA PHE A 38 -12.76 -10.98 -11.42
C PHE A 38 -14.03 -11.35 -10.63
N ARG A 39 -14.37 -12.64 -10.54
CA ARG A 39 -15.64 -13.08 -9.94
C ARG A 39 -15.43 -13.79 -8.60
N ARG A 40 -14.38 -14.61 -8.47
CA ARG A 40 -14.14 -15.46 -7.30
C ARG A 40 -12.65 -15.50 -6.98
N GLY A 41 -12.27 -14.93 -5.85
CA GLY A 41 -10.87 -14.86 -5.48
C GLY A 41 -10.56 -15.36 -4.09
N VAL A 42 -9.28 -15.60 -3.88
CA VAL A 42 -8.72 -16.02 -2.60
C VAL A 42 -7.62 -15.06 -2.18
N ASN A 43 -7.44 -14.92 -0.87
CA ASN A 43 -6.39 -14.09 -0.29
C ASN A 43 -5.14 -14.95 -0.05
N ALA A 44 -3.98 -14.49 -0.51
CA ALA A 44 -2.70 -15.17 -0.34
C ALA A 44 -1.98 -14.82 0.97
N TRP A 45 -2.70 -14.32 1.97
CA TRP A 45 -2.13 -14.15 3.31
C TRP A 45 -1.58 -15.49 3.81
N PRO A 46 -0.35 -15.56 4.37
CA PRO A 46 0.49 -14.43 4.80
C PRO A 46 1.67 -14.07 3.89
N TRP A 47 1.66 -14.42 2.59
CA TRP A 47 2.86 -14.43 1.72
C TRP A 47 3.81 -13.23 1.85
N PHE A 48 3.28 -12.00 1.85
CA PHE A 48 4.05 -10.78 2.09
C PHE A 48 3.45 -9.92 3.21
N ALA A 49 2.76 -10.52 4.19
CA ALA A 49 1.97 -9.80 5.18
C ALA A 49 2.41 -9.99 6.64
N LEU A 50 3.10 -11.08 6.97
CA LEU A 50 3.60 -11.31 8.32
C LEU A 50 5.09 -11.01 8.37
N THR A 51 5.42 -9.81 8.83
CA THR A 51 6.79 -9.33 8.96
C THR A 51 7.55 -10.05 10.08
N ARG A 52 8.87 -10.09 9.93
CA ARG A 52 9.81 -10.42 11.01
C ARG A 52 10.50 -9.14 11.42
N GLU A 53 10.25 -8.71 12.64
CA GLU A 53 10.80 -7.49 13.22
C GLU A 53 11.80 -7.85 14.33
N PHE A 54 12.86 -7.06 14.47
CA PHE A 54 13.74 -7.22 15.62
C PHE A 54 13.04 -6.77 16.90
N PRO A 55 13.33 -7.40 18.06
CA PRO A 55 12.76 -6.96 19.32
C PRO A 55 13.22 -5.54 19.66
N ALA A 56 12.41 -4.84 20.45
CA ALA A 56 12.74 -3.52 20.98
C ALA A 56 14.14 -3.52 21.65
N PRO A 57 14.90 -2.41 21.54
CA PRO A 57 14.50 -1.09 21.05
C PRO A 57 14.63 -0.91 19.52
N ARG A 58 14.98 -1.96 18.78
CA ARG A 58 15.06 -1.88 17.31
C ARG A 58 13.68 -1.69 16.71
N THR A 59 13.65 -1.05 15.54
CA THR A 59 12.44 -0.73 14.78
C THR A 59 12.53 -1.23 13.33
N ASP A 60 13.59 -1.97 13.01
CA ASP A 60 13.86 -2.50 11.68
C ASP A 60 13.51 -4.00 11.58
N TYR A 61 13.49 -4.47 10.33
CA TYR A 61 13.06 -5.81 9.97
C TYR A 61 14.24 -6.79 9.91
N ASP A 62 13.99 -8.02 10.31
CA ASP A 62 14.93 -9.15 10.20
C ASP A 62 14.97 -9.70 8.78
N TRP A 63 15.91 -10.59 8.49
CA TRP A 63 16.05 -11.26 7.19
C TRP A 63 15.98 -12.80 7.31
N PRO A 64 15.20 -13.49 6.47
CA PRO A 64 14.22 -12.96 5.51
C PRO A 64 13.09 -12.16 6.21
N PRO A 65 12.44 -11.22 5.51
CA PRO A 65 11.62 -10.19 6.14
C PRO A 65 10.21 -10.65 6.47
N PHE A 66 9.81 -11.84 5.99
CA PHE A 66 8.51 -12.44 6.26
C PHE A 66 8.65 -13.80 6.96
N GLN A 67 7.65 -14.19 7.74
CA GLN A 67 7.66 -15.41 8.54
C GLN A 67 7.67 -16.67 7.65
N SER A 68 8.66 -17.56 7.85
CA SER A 68 8.81 -18.80 7.08
C SER A 68 8.02 -19.99 7.65
N GLN A 69 7.56 -19.89 8.90
CA GLN A 69 6.80 -20.96 9.57
C GLN A 69 5.34 -21.02 9.10
N ARG A 70 4.89 -20.03 8.32
CA ARG A 70 3.55 -20.02 7.73
C ARG A 70 3.66 -20.42 6.25
N PRO A 71 2.93 -21.46 5.82
CA PRO A 71 2.97 -21.89 4.43
C PRO A 71 2.41 -20.78 3.52
N VAL A 72 3.03 -20.65 2.36
CA VAL A 72 2.59 -19.80 1.25
C VAL A 72 2.30 -20.69 0.05
N PRO A 73 1.43 -20.29 -0.90
CA PRO A 73 1.08 -21.15 -2.03
C PRO A 73 2.30 -21.54 -2.87
N ALA A 74 2.49 -22.85 -3.09
CA ALA A 74 3.40 -23.34 -4.11
C ALA A 74 2.74 -23.28 -5.50
N PRO A 75 3.49 -23.40 -6.62
CA PRO A 75 2.90 -23.40 -7.96
C PRO A 75 1.77 -24.42 -8.15
N ALA A 76 1.91 -25.61 -7.56
CA ALA A 76 0.86 -26.63 -7.60
C ALA A 76 -0.39 -26.25 -6.80
N ASP A 77 -0.26 -25.47 -5.71
CA ASP A 77 -1.40 -24.94 -4.97
C ASP A 77 -2.15 -23.91 -5.82
N LEU A 78 -1.42 -23.02 -6.49
CA LEU A 78 -2.01 -22.00 -7.37
C LEU A 78 -2.80 -22.64 -8.52
N ALA A 79 -2.24 -23.66 -9.18
CA ALA A 79 -2.94 -24.42 -10.21
C ALA A 79 -4.22 -25.11 -9.69
N ARG A 80 -4.16 -25.69 -8.47
CA ARG A 80 -5.34 -26.29 -7.82
C ARG A 80 -6.41 -25.24 -7.50
N LEU A 81 -6.01 -24.06 -7.01
CA LEU A 81 -6.93 -22.96 -6.74
C LEU A 81 -7.65 -22.52 -8.02
N ARG A 82 -6.92 -22.35 -9.12
CA ARG A 82 -7.52 -22.06 -10.43
C ARG A 82 -8.49 -23.14 -10.89
N ALA A 83 -8.07 -24.41 -10.82
CA ALA A 83 -8.91 -25.55 -11.20
C ALA A 83 -10.20 -25.66 -10.35
N SER A 84 -10.22 -25.10 -9.15
CA SER A 84 -11.42 -25.02 -8.29
C SER A 84 -12.41 -23.92 -8.70
N GLY A 85 -12.06 -23.09 -9.69
CA GLY A 85 -12.89 -22.00 -10.20
C GLY A 85 -12.63 -20.64 -9.53
N LEU A 86 -11.50 -20.48 -8.84
CA LEU A 86 -11.01 -19.16 -8.42
C LEU A 86 -10.29 -18.50 -9.61
N ASP A 87 -10.69 -17.27 -9.95
CA ASP A 87 -10.24 -16.54 -11.13
C ASP A 87 -9.33 -15.34 -10.79
N PHE A 88 -9.11 -15.06 -9.51
CA PHE A 88 -8.09 -14.12 -9.07
C PHE A 88 -7.48 -14.47 -7.70
N ILE A 89 -6.29 -13.94 -7.45
CA ILE A 89 -5.67 -13.97 -6.14
C ILE A 89 -5.42 -12.55 -5.65
N ARG A 90 -5.70 -12.28 -4.37
CA ARG A 90 -5.33 -11.03 -3.70
C ARG A 90 -4.02 -11.28 -2.96
N LEU A 91 -2.96 -10.58 -3.37
CA LEU A 91 -1.65 -10.62 -2.72
C LEU A 91 -1.50 -9.42 -1.77
N PRO A 92 -1.76 -9.57 -0.45
CA PRO A 92 -1.47 -8.52 0.50
C PRO A 92 0.03 -8.36 0.68
N VAL A 93 0.51 -7.11 0.65
CA VAL A 93 1.92 -6.75 0.81
C VAL A 93 2.02 -5.73 1.94
N ASP A 94 2.78 -6.07 2.98
CA ASP A 94 3.26 -5.11 3.97
C ASP A 94 4.40 -4.30 3.36
N PRO A 95 4.25 -2.97 3.23
CA PRO A 95 5.27 -2.13 2.61
C PRO A 95 6.47 -1.87 3.53
N GLY A 96 6.37 -2.13 4.84
CA GLY A 96 7.38 -1.83 5.84
C GLY A 96 8.79 -2.32 5.47
N PRO A 97 8.98 -3.62 5.18
CA PRO A 97 10.27 -4.15 4.74
C PRO A 97 10.83 -3.47 3.47
N PHE A 98 9.97 -3.10 2.52
CA PHE A 98 10.38 -2.44 1.28
C PHE A 98 10.83 -0.99 1.51
N LEU A 99 10.15 -0.30 2.41
CA LEU A 99 10.44 1.09 2.77
C LEU A 99 11.70 1.22 3.64
N ALA A 100 11.94 0.25 4.53
CA ALA A 100 13.11 0.22 5.41
C ALA A 100 14.40 -0.28 4.72
N ALA A 101 14.28 -0.98 3.59
CA ALA A 101 15.41 -1.59 2.89
C ALA A 101 16.29 -0.58 2.13
N ASP A 102 17.61 -0.83 2.15
CA ASP A 102 18.55 -0.20 1.21
C ASP A 102 18.27 -0.62 -0.25
N ALA A 103 18.98 -0.02 -1.21
CA ALA A 103 18.73 -0.27 -2.64
C ALA A 103 18.93 -1.74 -3.06
N GLY A 104 19.92 -2.44 -2.50
CA GLY A 104 20.17 -3.85 -2.83
C GLY A 104 19.08 -4.73 -2.25
N ARG A 105 18.81 -4.57 -0.95
CA ARG A 105 17.78 -5.32 -0.23
C ARG A 105 16.37 -5.09 -0.79
N ARG A 106 16.08 -3.87 -1.25
CA ARG A 106 14.82 -3.54 -1.93
C ARG A 106 14.73 -4.22 -3.30
N GLY A 107 15.84 -4.37 -4.01
CA GLY A 107 15.92 -5.16 -5.24
C GLY A 107 15.52 -6.62 -5.02
N ASP A 108 16.08 -7.27 -4.00
CA ASP A 108 15.73 -8.65 -3.64
C ASP A 108 14.24 -8.80 -3.28
N LEU A 109 13.70 -7.85 -2.51
CA LEU A 109 12.29 -7.79 -2.14
C LEU A 109 11.37 -7.65 -3.37
N MET A 110 11.70 -6.77 -4.30
CA MET A 110 10.93 -6.61 -5.54
C MET A 110 11.05 -7.84 -6.44
N ALA A 111 12.20 -8.51 -6.47
CA ALA A 111 12.36 -9.77 -7.19
C ALA A 111 11.50 -10.89 -6.59
N MET A 112 11.46 -11.01 -5.25
CA MET A 112 10.59 -11.97 -4.57
C MET A 112 9.10 -11.69 -4.85
N LEU A 113 8.68 -10.42 -4.77
CA LEU A 113 7.30 -10.03 -5.08
C LEU A 113 6.96 -10.30 -6.55
N GLY A 114 7.87 -9.97 -7.47
CA GLY A 114 7.72 -10.25 -8.90
C GLY A 114 7.55 -11.75 -9.16
N ALA A 115 8.39 -12.60 -8.57
CA ALA A 115 8.28 -14.04 -8.71
C ALA A 115 6.94 -14.59 -8.22
N ALA A 116 6.39 -14.04 -7.13
CA ALA A 116 5.06 -14.41 -6.64
C ALA A 116 3.93 -14.01 -7.60
N VAL A 117 4.03 -12.82 -8.20
CA VAL A 117 3.09 -12.35 -9.22
C VAL A 117 3.16 -13.24 -10.46
N GLU A 118 4.36 -13.53 -10.97
CA GLU A 118 4.54 -14.41 -12.13
C GLU A 118 4.02 -15.83 -11.86
N ALA A 119 4.27 -16.38 -10.66
CA ALA A 119 3.74 -17.68 -10.27
C ALA A 119 2.19 -17.69 -10.25
N ALA A 120 1.56 -16.61 -9.80
CA ALA A 120 0.10 -16.48 -9.80
C ALA A 120 -0.48 -16.32 -11.21
N LEU A 121 0.22 -15.60 -12.10
CA LEU A 121 -0.21 -15.41 -13.49
C LEU A 121 -0.03 -16.67 -14.35
N ALA A 122 0.98 -17.49 -14.04
CA ALA A 122 1.28 -18.73 -14.75
C ALA A 122 0.35 -19.91 -14.37
N ALA A 123 -0.47 -19.75 -13.33
CA ALA A 123 -1.35 -20.77 -12.79
C ALA A 123 -2.61 -21.02 -13.62
#